data_AF-A0A838DUJ5-F1
#
_entry.id   AF-A0A838DUJ5-F1
#
_cell.length_a   1.000
_cell.length_b   1.000
_cell.length_c   1.000
_cell.angle_alpha   90.00
_cell.angle_beta   90.00
_cell.angle_gamma   90.00
#
_symmetry.space_group_name_H-M   'P 1'
#
loop_
_entity.id
_entity.type
_entity.pdbx_description
1 polymer ?
#
loop_
_entity_poly.entity_id
_entity_poly.type
_entity_poly.pdbx_seq_one_letter_code
_entity_poly.pdbx_strand_id
1 'polypeptide(L)' 'MAQHTTTAQPEQAADGQKTKQPRQLVRFAFYKLDPQWQMLSEQTRLQGRQEALALYDEYAESSLLRSYSLYG' A
#
# COMPACT_ATOMS: atom_id res chain seq x y z
N MET A 1 31.82 10.69 -2.37
CA MET A 1 30.98 10.71 -1.16
C MET A 1 30.48 12.13 -0.97
N ALA A 2 29.19 12.39 -1.19
CA ALA A 2 28.57 13.69 -0.93
C ALA A 2 27.26 13.43 -0.18
N GLN A 3 27.12 14.11 0.96
CA GLN A 3 26.22 13.80 2.04
C GLN A 3 24.91 14.57 1.82
N HIS A 4 23.76 13.89 1.78
CA HIS A 4 22.46 14.54 1.76
C HIS A 4 22.02 14.84 3.19
N THR A 5 22.30 16.06 3.67
CA THR A 5 21.72 16.57 4.91
C THR A 5 20.31 17.08 4.60
N THR A 6 19.28 16.32 4.99
CA THR A 6 17.90 16.83 5.01
C THR A 6 17.72 17.64 6.29
N THR A 7 17.85 18.95 6.20
CA THR A 7 17.40 19.87 7.25
C THR A 7 15.89 19.98 7.17
N ALA A 8 15.18 19.35 8.11
CA ALA A 8 13.76 19.62 8.34
C ALA A 8 13.64 20.96 9.09
N GLN A 9 13.37 22.03 8.37
CA GLN A 9 13.01 23.33 8.94
C GLN A 9 11.48 23.41 9.05
N PRO A 10 10.89 23.70 10.23
CA PRO A 10 9.46 23.91 10.34
C PRO A 10 9.14 25.30 9.77
N GLU A 11 8.78 25.36 8.49
CA GLU A 11 8.29 26.57 7.86
C GLU A 11 6.89 26.89 8.44
N GLN A 12 6.84 27.92 9.29
CA GLN A 12 5.60 28.50 9.78
C GLN A 12 4.76 28.95 8.59
N ALA A 13 3.64 28.27 8.37
CA ALA A 13 2.73 28.52 7.28
C ALA A 13 2.16 29.94 7.39
N ALA A 14 2.55 30.79 6.43
CA ALA A 14 1.74 31.93 6.05
C ALA A 14 0.31 31.44 5.77
N ASP A 15 -0.67 32.21 6.24
CA ASP A 15 -2.12 31.94 6.11
C ASP A 15 -2.57 32.20 4.66
N GLY A 16 -1.98 31.45 3.73
CA GLY A 16 -2.40 31.35 2.35
C GLY A 16 -3.57 30.38 2.29
N GLN A 17 -4.70 30.86 1.80
CA GLN A 17 -5.94 30.13 1.59
C GLN A 17 -5.67 28.76 0.93
N LYS A 18 -5.52 27.71 1.76
CA LYS A 18 -5.21 26.36 1.27
C LYS A 18 -6.38 25.92 0.39
N THR A 19 -6.12 25.75 -0.90
CA THR A 19 -7.09 25.17 -1.83
C THR A 19 -7.62 23.88 -1.23
N LYS A 20 -8.94 23.80 -1.03
CA LYS A 20 -9.58 22.66 -0.39
C LYS A 20 -9.33 21.42 -1.23
N GLN A 21 -8.41 20.56 -0.80
CA GLN A 21 -8.11 19.32 -1.51
C GLN A 21 -9.37 18.46 -1.61
N PRO A 22 -9.53 17.71 -2.72
CA PRO A 22 -10.64 16.79 -2.85
C PRO A 22 -10.58 15.75 -1.73
N ARG A 23 -11.73 15.46 -1.11
CA ARG A 23 -11.80 14.42 -0.08
C ARG A 23 -11.50 13.07 -0.71
N GLN A 24 -10.58 12.33 -0.11
CA GLN A 24 -10.24 10.96 -0.53
C GLN A 24 -10.81 9.97 0.47
N LEU A 25 -11.45 8.91 -0.03
CA LEU A 25 -11.80 7.77 0.79
C LEU A 25 -10.61 6.82 0.83
N VAL A 26 -10.12 6.53 2.04
CA VAL A 26 -9.01 5.60 2.26
C VAL A 26 -9.50 4.45 3.11
N ARG A 27 -9.22 3.22 2.68
CA ARG A 27 -9.54 2.00 3.42
C ARG A 27 -8.27 1.23 3.73
N PHE A 28 -8.09 0.90 5.00
CA PHE A 28 -7.06 -0.03 5.45
C PHE A 28 -7.69 -1.38 5.73
N ALA A 29 -7.03 -2.45 5.29
CA ALA A 29 -7.44 -3.82 5.56
C ALA A 29 -6.22 -4.62 6.00
N PHE A 30 -6.39 -5.38 7.07
CA PHE A 30 -5.35 -6.21 7.66
C PHE A 30 -5.81 -7.65 7.59
N TYR A 31 -4.93 -8.53 7.12
CA TYR A 31 -5.24 -9.94 6.95
C TYR A 31 -4.28 -10.77 7.79
N LYS A 32 -4.82 -11.79 8.43
CA LYS A 32 -4.02 -12.86 9.05
C LYS A 32 -4.07 -14.06 8.11
N LEU A 33 -2.91 -14.61 7.80
CA LEU A 33 -2.84 -15.81 6.98
C LEU A 33 -3.29 -17.02 7.79
N ASP A 34 -4.21 -17.80 7.23
CA ASP A 34 -4.62 -19.08 7.82
C ASP A 34 -3.43 -20.06 7.80
N PRO A 35 -3.07 -20.72 8.91
CA PRO A 35 -2.01 -21.74 8.91
C PRO A 35 -2.21 -22.85 7.87
N GLN A 36 -3.46 -23.20 7.54
CA GLN A 36 -3.78 -24.21 6.53
C GLN A 36 -3.31 -23.81 5.14
N TRP A 37 -3.11 -22.51 4.86
CA TRP A 37 -2.52 -22.03 3.61
C TRP A 37 -1.14 -22.67 3.34
N GLN A 38 -0.36 -22.89 4.40
CA GLN A 38 0.98 -23.50 4.28
C GLN A 38 0.93 -24.98 3.91
N MET A 39 -0.20 -25.66 4.21
CA MET A 39 -0.42 -27.07 3.91
C MET A 39 -0.89 -27.31 2.47
N LEU A 40 -1.28 -26.25 1.75
CA LEU A 40 -1.72 -26.36 0.37
C LEU A 40 -0.57 -26.77 -0.57
N SER A 41 -0.94 -27.46 -1.65
CA SER A 41 0.01 -27.80 -2.71
C SER A 41 0.68 -26.53 -3.26
N GLU A 42 1.91 -26.68 -3.75
CA GLU A 42 2.63 -25.55 -4.36
C GLU A 42 1.86 -24.96 -5.55
N GLN A 43 1.25 -25.81 -6.37
CA GLN A 43 0.43 -25.39 -7.52
C GLN A 43 -0.75 -24.53 -7.07
N THR A 44 -1.51 -24.96 -6.06
CA THR A 44 -2.64 -24.19 -5.52
C THR A 44 -2.18 -22.84 -4.96
N ARG A 45 -1.06 -22.82 -4.22
CA ARG A 45 -0.50 -21.56 -3.69
C ARG A 45 -0.04 -20.63 -4.81
N LEU A 46 0.53 -21.17 -5.89
CA LEU A 46 0.97 -20.39 -7.05
C LEU A 46 -0.23 -19.78 -7.79
N GLN A 47 -1.27 -20.58 -8.04
CA GLN A 47 -2.50 -20.11 -8.67
C GLN A 47 -3.13 -18.98 -7.86
N GLY A 48 -3.30 -19.14 -6.54
CA GLY A 48 -3.88 -18.09 -5.70
C GLY A 48 -3.05 -16.80 -5.69
N ARG A 49 -1.71 -16.87 -5.81
CA ARG A 49 -0.87 -15.68 -5.97
C ARG A 49 -1.12 -14.97 -7.31
N GLN A 50 -1.29 -15.73 -8.38
CA GLN A 50 -1.56 -15.18 -9.71
C GLN A 50 -2.93 -14.49 -9.74
N GLU A 51 -3.95 -15.12 -9.15
CA GLU A 51 -5.29 -14.53 -9.03
C GLU A 51 -5.27 -13.24 -8.22
N ALA A 52 -4.51 -13.20 -7.11
CA ALA A 52 -4.35 -11.97 -6.34
C ALA A 52 -3.70 -10.85 -7.16
N LEU A 53 -2.65 -11.14 -7.92
CA LEU A 53 -1.98 -10.15 -8.79
C LEU A 53 -2.91 -9.62 -9.89
N ALA A 54 -3.69 -10.50 -10.53
CA ALA A 54 -4.67 -10.07 -11.53
C ALA A 54 -5.71 -9.09 -10.93
N LEU A 55 -6.14 -9.32 -9.69
CA LEU A 55 -7.03 -8.43 -8.97
C LEU A 55 -6.37 -7.08 -8.62
N TYR A 56 -5.06 -7.08 -8.32
CA TYR A 56 -4.30 -5.85 -8.15
C TYR A 56 -4.28 -5.02 -9.44
N ASP A 57 -4.05 -5.66 -10.58
CA ASP A 57 -3.99 -5.00 -11.88
C ASP A 57 -5.36 -4.41 -12.26
N GLU A 58 -6.45 -5.15 -12.07
CA GLU A 58 -7.82 -4.67 -12.31
C GLU A 58 -8.16 -3.43 -11.46
N TYR A 59 -7.81 -3.44 -10.17
CA TYR A 59 -8.12 -2.32 -9.27
C TYR A 59 -7.19 -1.11 -9.46
N ALA A 60 -6.00 -1.29 -10.03
CA ALA A 60 -5.04 -0.22 -10.27
C ALA A 60 -5.57 0.83 -11.28
N GLU A 61 -6.53 0.46 -12.14
CA GLU A 61 -7.12 1.38 -13.13
C GLU A 61 -8.00 2.46 -12.48
N SER A 62 -8.60 2.18 -11.32
CA SER A 62 -9.61 3.05 -10.69
C SER A 62 -9.23 3.55 -9.30
N SER A 63 -8.21 2.94 -8.66
CA SER A 63 -7.86 3.22 -7.26
C SER A 63 -6.37 3.07 -6.97
N LEU A 64 -5.88 3.83 -6.00
CA LEU A 64 -4.52 3.66 -5.47
C LEU A 64 -4.49 2.48 -4.49
N LEU A 65 -3.95 1.35 -4.94
CA LEU A 65 -3.76 0.17 -4.09
C LEU A 65 -2.28 0.04 -3.67
N ARG A 66 -2.05 -0.30 -2.40
CA ARG A 66 -0.72 -0.53 -1.81
C ARG A 66 -0.76 -1.76 -0.91
N SER A 67 0.21 -2.66 -1.09
CA SER A 67 0.40 -3.86 -0.28
C SER A 67 1.63 -3.72 0.61
N TYR A 68 1.53 -4.18 1.85
CA TYR A 68 2.65 -4.23 2.79
C TYR A 68 2.72 -5.62 3.41
N SER A 69 3.93 -6.17 3.56
CA SER A 69 4.14 -7.35 4.40
C SER A 69 4.22 -6.89 5.85
N LEU A 70 3.38 -7.49 6.71
CA LEU A 70 3.45 -7.33 8.17
C LEU A 70 4.01 -8.58 8.84
N TYR A 71 4.52 -9.53 8.05
CA TYR A 71 5.14 -10.75 8.56
C TYR A 71 6.53 -10.42 9.11
N GLY A 72 6.76 -10.75 10.38
CA GLY A 72 7.98 -10.49 11.13
C GLY A 72 7.95 -11.17 12.48
#